data_AF-A0A392QGT8-F1
#
_entry.id   AF-A0A392QGT8-F1
#
_cell.length_a   1.000
_cell.length_b   1.000
_cell.length_c   1.000
_cell.angle_alpha   90.00
_cell.angle_beta   90.00
_cell.angle_gamma   90.00
#
_symmetry.space_group_name_H-M   'P 1'
#
loop_
_entity.id
_entity.type
_entity.pdbx_description
1 polymer ?
#
loop_
_entity_poly.entity_id
_entity_poly.type
_entity_poly.pdbx_seq_one_letter_code
_entity_poly.pdbx_strand_id
1 'polypeptide(L)'
;TQLKRAIEGSRICIVVLSPKYAGSSWCLDELVHIMECQNTYGQEVIPVFYYVNPSSVRKQTGDFGKLLKLTGNEKMSKVRKNEGLMSKWRKALNDVANISGIYVSNSR
;
A
#
# COMPACT_ATOMS: atom_id res chain seq x y z
N THR A 1 -13.50 -11.50 4.58
CA THR A 1 -13.55 -11.89 3.15
C THR A 1 -12.50 -12.95 2.89
N GLN A 2 -12.67 -13.79 1.86
CA GLN A 2 -11.71 -14.86 1.50
C GLN A 2 -10.27 -14.34 1.35
N LEU A 3 -10.12 -13.13 0.80
CA LEU A 3 -8.82 -12.52 0.56
C LEU A 3 -8.02 -12.20 1.83
N LYS A 4 -8.68 -11.75 2.91
CA LYS A 4 -8.02 -11.56 4.21
C LYS A 4 -7.48 -12.87 4.77
N ARG A 5 -8.29 -13.93 4.72
CA ARG A 5 -7.87 -15.28 5.14
C ARG A 5 -6.71 -15.81 4.29
N ALA A 6 -6.72 -15.52 2.99
CA ALA A 6 -5.61 -15.88 2.11
C ALA A 6 -4.33 -15.14 2.48
N ILE A 7 -4.41 -13.84 2.80
CA ILE A 7 -3.28 -13.05 3.29
C ILE A 7 -2.77 -13.63 4.62
N GLU A 8 -3.64 -13.86 5.61
CA GLU A 8 -3.29 -14.43 6.92
C GLU A 8 -2.62 -15.81 6.81
N GLY A 9 -3.09 -16.67 5.88
CA GLY A 9 -2.51 -17.99 5.65
C GLY A 9 -1.27 -18.00 4.74
N SER A 10 -0.87 -16.87 4.18
CA SER A 10 0.30 -16.77 3.29
C SER A 10 1.59 -16.65 4.08
N ARG A 11 2.67 -17.23 3.55
CA ARG A 11 4.03 -17.06 4.11
C ARG A 11 4.75 -15.83 3.55
N ILE A 12 4.47 -15.51 2.28
CA ILE A 12 5.12 -14.44 1.53
C ILE A 12 4.03 -13.60 0.85
N CYS A 13 4.14 -12.28 0.96
CA CYS A 13 3.28 -11.30 0.33
C CYS A 13 4.10 -10.42 -0.64
N ILE A 14 3.83 -10.53 -1.94
CA ILE A 14 4.46 -9.67 -2.95
C ILE A 14 3.55 -8.47 -3.20
N VAL A 15 4.06 -7.27 -2.91
CA VAL A 15 3.28 -6.02 -3.05
C VAL A 15 3.75 -5.26 -4.29
N VAL A 16 2.96 -5.32 -5.36
CA VAL A 16 3.28 -4.61 -6.62
C VAL A 16 2.75 -3.17 -6.57
N LEU A 17 3.62 -2.25 -6.19
CA LEU A 17 3.35 -0.81 -6.13
C LEU A 17 3.51 -0.22 -7.53
N SER A 18 2.42 0.29 -8.10
CA SER A 18 2.38 0.96 -9.41
C SER A 18 1.95 2.43 -9.27
N PRO A 19 2.09 3.26 -10.33
CA PRO A 19 1.61 4.64 -10.30
C PRO A 19 0.12 4.78 -9.94
N LYS A 20 -0.69 3.74 -10.23
CA LYS A 20 -2.14 3.72 -9.97
C LYS A 20 -2.52 3.05 -8.65
N TYR A 21 -1.59 2.45 -7.93
CA TYR A 21 -1.88 1.67 -6.72
C TYR A 21 -2.64 2.50 -5.66
N ALA A 22 -2.19 3.74 -5.43
CA ALA A 22 -2.84 4.68 -4.52
C ALA A 22 -4.24 5.12 -4.94
N GLY A 23 -4.66 4.79 -6.17
CA GLY A 23 -6.00 5.07 -6.71
C GLY A 23 -7.07 4.12 -6.22
N SER A 24 -6.68 2.94 -5.72
CA SER A 24 -7.60 1.90 -5.26
C SER A 24 -7.64 1.86 -3.74
N SER A 25 -8.77 2.27 -3.17
CA SER A 25 -8.97 2.20 -1.72
C SER A 25 -8.96 0.76 -1.19
N TRP A 26 -9.26 -0.21 -2.05
CA TRP A 26 -9.19 -1.62 -1.71
C TRP A 26 -7.73 -2.09 -1.60
N CYS A 27 -6.88 -1.73 -2.56
CA CYS A 27 -5.44 -2.05 -2.49
C CYS A 27 -4.78 -1.43 -1.26
N LEU A 28 -5.20 -0.22 -0.87
CA LEU A 28 -4.68 0.44 0.34
C LEU A 28 -5.14 -0.25 1.63
N ASP A 29 -6.38 -0.76 1.68
CA ASP A 29 -6.85 -1.56 2.81
C ASP A 29 -6.15 -2.93 2.90
N GLU A 30 -5.89 -3.57 1.75
CA GLU A 30 -5.10 -4.80 1.68
C GLU A 30 -3.69 -4.57 2.19
N LEU A 31 -3.05 -3.49 1.76
CA LEU A 31 -1.71 -3.13 2.20
C LEU A 31 -1.64 -2.96 3.72
N VAL A 32 -2.60 -2.25 4.32
CA VAL A 32 -2.69 -2.14 5.79
C VAL A 32 -2.73 -3.52 6.44
N HIS A 33 -3.58 -4.42 5.93
CA HIS A 33 -3.72 -5.75 6.49
C HIS A 33 -2.47 -6.63 6.29
N ILE A 34 -1.79 -6.53 5.15
CA ILE A 34 -0.51 -7.21 4.89
C ILE A 34 0.54 -6.76 5.90
N MET A 35 0.65 -5.44 6.13
CA MET A 35 1.61 -4.90 7.10
C MET A 35 1.25 -5.29 8.54
N GLU A 36 -0.04 -5.42 8.89
CA GLU A 36 -0.48 -5.98 10.17
C GLU A 36 -0.06 -7.46 10.31
N CYS A 37 -0.26 -8.25 9.25
CA CYS A 37 0.08 -9.68 9.23
C CYS A 37 1.59 -9.92 9.28
N GLN A 38 2.39 -9.08 8.62
CA GLN A 38 3.85 -9.10 8.74
C GLN A 38 4.28 -8.98 10.20
N ASN A 39 3.73 -8.00 10.92
CA ASN A 39 4.10 -7.75 12.32
C ASN A 39 3.55 -8.82 13.27
N THR A 40 2.36 -9.38 12.98
CA THR A 40 1.67 -10.32 13.87
C THR A 40 2.13 -11.76 13.68
N TYR A 41 2.35 -12.17 12.42
CA TYR A 41 2.61 -13.56 12.05
C TYR A 41 4.02 -13.78 11.47
N GLY A 42 4.83 -12.72 11.32
CA GLY A 42 6.18 -12.82 10.80
C GLY A 42 6.26 -13.14 9.30
N GLN A 43 5.21 -12.81 8.54
CA GLN A 43 5.18 -13.02 7.08
C GLN A 43 6.29 -12.21 6.39
N GLU A 44 6.85 -12.75 5.32
CA GLU A 44 7.79 -12.02 4.49
C GLU A 44 7.04 -11.10 3.52
N VAL A 45 7.45 -9.84 3.44
CA VAL A 45 6.86 -8.86 2.51
C VAL A 45 7.92 -8.40 1.54
N ILE A 46 7.63 -8.54 0.24
CA ILE A 46 8.55 -8.16 -0.84
C ILE A 46 7.87 -7.07 -1.68
N PRO A 47 8.28 -5.80 -1.53
CA PRO A 47 7.77 -4.74 -2.38
C PRO A 47 8.40 -4.77 -3.78
N VAL A 48 7.56 -4.64 -4.80
CA VAL A 48 7.95 -4.42 -6.19
C VAL A 48 7.47 -3.03 -6.60
N PHE A 49 8.41 -2.14 -6.87
CA PHE A 49 8.16 -0.77 -7.30
C PHE A 49 8.13 -0.73 -8.83
N TYR A 50 6.93 -0.97 -9.39
CA TYR A 50 6.68 -1.06 -10.81
C TYR A 50 6.41 0.33 -11.41
N TYR A 51 7.42 0.91 -12.09
CA TYR A 51 7.34 2.25 -12.70
C TYR A 51 6.95 3.38 -11.73
N VAL A 52 7.23 3.21 -10.43
CA VAL A 52 7.00 4.23 -9.41
C VAL A 52 8.24 4.37 -8.55
N ASN A 53 8.70 5.60 -8.34
CA ASN A 53 9.87 5.82 -7.50
C ASN A 53 9.53 5.44 -6.04
N PRO A 54 10.34 4.57 -5.38
CA PRO A 54 10.13 4.19 -3.98
C PRO A 54 10.00 5.40 -3.05
N SER A 55 10.74 6.49 -3.31
CA SER A 55 10.65 7.72 -2.52
C SER A 55 9.30 8.42 -2.64
N SER A 56 8.67 8.38 -3.82
CA SER A 56 7.32 8.93 -4.05
C SER A 56 6.27 8.12 -3.28
N VAL A 57 6.43 6.80 -3.19
CA VAL A 57 5.57 5.94 -2.36
C VAL A 57 5.80 6.24 -0.88
N ARG A 58 7.06 6.25 -0.41
CA ARG A 58 7.44 6.44 1.00
C ARG A 58 7.02 7.77 1.58
N LYS A 59 7.15 8.84 0.80
CA LYS A 59 6.83 10.22 1.21
C LYS A 59 5.43 10.67 0.74
N GLN A 60 4.74 9.82 -0.03
CA GLN A 60 3.46 10.12 -0.67
C GLN A 60 3.48 11.47 -1.42
N THR A 61 4.49 11.66 -2.27
CA THR A 61 4.70 12.87 -3.08
C THR A 61 4.39 12.63 -4.56
N GLY A 62 4.42 13.70 -5.36
CA GLY A 62 4.12 13.64 -6.79
C GLY A 62 2.70 13.16 -7.08
N ASP A 63 2.52 12.51 -8.23
CA ASP A 63 1.19 12.06 -8.67
C ASP A 63 0.66 10.92 -7.81
N PHE A 64 1.53 10.07 -7.25
CA PHE A 64 1.14 9.04 -6.29
C PHE A 64 0.47 9.65 -5.04
N GLY A 65 1.07 10.72 -4.50
CA GLY A 65 0.52 11.47 -3.37
C GLY A 65 -0.80 12.18 -3.68
N LYS A 66 -0.91 12.77 -4.87
CA LYS A 66 -2.18 13.39 -5.33
C LYS A 66 -3.28 12.35 -5.43
N LEU A 67 -2.98 11.19 -6.03
CA LEU A 67 -3.93 10.10 -6.20
C LEU A 67 -4.41 9.54 -4.85
N LEU A 68 -3.48 9.34 -3.90
CA LEU A 68 -3.82 8.92 -2.53
C LEU A 68 -4.83 9.88 -1.87
N LYS A 69 -4.62 11.20 -2.00
CA LYS A 69 -5.53 12.21 -1.44
C LYS A 69 -6.92 12.14 -2.08
N LEU A 70 -6.99 11.98 -3.40
CA LEU A 70 -8.26 11.86 -4.12
C LEU A 70 -9.04 10.62 -3.67
N THR A 71 -8.38 9.46 -3.62
CA THR A 71 -8.99 8.20 -3.17
C THR A 71 -9.42 8.27 -1.70
N GLY A 72 -8.63 8.93 -0.84
CA GLY A 72 -9.00 9.19 0.55
C GLY A 72 -10.27 10.02 0.68
N ASN A 73 -10.35 11.14 -0.05
CA ASN A 73 -11.53 12.01 -0.07
C ASN A 73 -12.78 11.28 -0.58
N GLU A 74 -12.63 10.47 -1.65
CA GLU A 74 -13.73 9.68 -2.20
C GLU A 74 -14.25 8.62 -1.21
N LYS A 75 -13.34 7.95 -0.48
CA LYS A 75 -13.76 6.93 0.50
C LYS A 75 -14.40 7.55 1.74
N MET A 76 -13.86 8.65 2.25
CA MET A 76 -14.41 9.35 3.42
C MET A 76 -15.77 10.01 3.13
N SER A 77 -16.04 10.42 1.88
CA SER A 77 -17.37 10.93 1.52
C SER A 77 -18.45 9.84 1.56
N LYS A 78 -18.06 8.58 1.28
CA LYS A 78 -18.95 7.41 1.32
C LYS A 78 -19.09 6.80 2.72
N VAL A 79 -18.07 6.92 3.56
CA VAL A 79 -18.03 6.34 4.91
C VAL A 79 -17.87 7.46 5.95
N ARG A 80 -18.97 7.86 6.58
CA ARG A 80 -18.94 8.88 7.65
C ARG A 80 -18.02 8.39 8.79
N LYS A 81 -17.02 9.22 9.14
CA LYS A 81 -16.09 9.07 10.28
C LYS A 81 -15.12 7.87 10.20
N ASN A 82 -14.09 7.99 9.37
CA ASN A 82 -12.86 7.22 9.58
C ASN A 82 -11.65 8.15 9.67
N GLU A 83 -11.60 8.92 10.77
CA GLU A 83 -10.56 9.92 11.05
C GLU A 83 -9.13 9.32 11.02
N GLY A 84 -9.01 7.99 11.21
CA GLY A 84 -7.74 7.27 11.14
C GLY A 84 -7.37 6.69 9.78
N LEU A 85 -8.26 6.68 8.77
CA LEU A 85 -8.05 5.97 7.50
C LEU A 85 -6.77 6.44 6.79
N MET A 86 -6.66 7.75 6.57
CA MET A 86 -5.50 8.34 5.89
C MET A 86 -4.21 8.12 6.67
N SER A 87 -4.27 8.08 8.01
CA SER A 87 -3.11 7.78 8.84
C SER A 87 -2.64 6.33 8.63
N LYS A 88 -3.57 5.36 8.67
CA LYS A 88 -3.27 3.94 8.43
C LYS A 88 -2.66 3.70 7.06
N TRP A 89 -3.26 4.26 6.01
CA TRP A 89 -2.74 4.12 4.65
C TRP A 89 -1.36 4.74 4.49
N ARG A 90 -1.13 5.96 5.01
CA ARG A 90 0.18 6.60 4.94
C ARG A 90 1.25 5.80 5.69
N LYS A 91 0.92 5.29 6.88
CA LYS A 91 1.81 4.43 7.65
C LYS A 91 2.17 3.17 6.86
N ALA A 92 1.18 2.44 6.34
CA ALA A 92 1.44 1.21 5.60
C ALA A 92 2.26 1.45 4.31
N LEU A 93 2.00 2.54 3.58
CA LEU A 93 2.80 2.95 2.42
C LEU A 93 4.23 3.37 2.79
N ASN A 94 4.43 4.03 3.92
CA ASN A 94 5.75 4.38 4.42
C ASN A 94 6.54 3.12 4.81
N ASP A 95 5.92 2.26 5.64
CA ASP A 95 6.52 1.04 6.15
C ASP A 95 6.91 0.09 5.01
N VAL A 96 6.00 -0.19 4.08
CA VAL A 96 6.29 -1.07 2.94
C VAL A 96 7.40 -0.51 2.04
N ALA A 97 7.47 0.82 1.89
CA ALA A 97 8.50 1.48 1.09
C ALA A 97 9.86 1.63 1.80
N ASN A 98 9.96 1.23 3.08
CA ASN A 98 11.21 1.12 3.82
C ASN A 98 11.79 -0.30 3.78
N ILE A 99 11.02 -1.29 3.30
CA ILE A 99 11.51 -2.65 3.07
C ILE A 99 12.35 -2.66 1.78
N SER A 100 13.45 -3.41 1.79
CA SER A 100 14.25 -3.65 0.58
C SER A 100 13.42 -4.38 -0.46
N GLY A 101 13.42 -3.89 -1.70
CA GLY A 101 12.53 -4.38 -2.75
C GLY A 101 13.13 -4.30 -4.14
N ILE A 102 12.31 -4.69 -5.12
CA ILE A 102 12.69 -4.74 -6.53
C ILE A 102 12.18 -3.45 -7.18
N TYR A 103 13.07 -2.70 -7.82
CA TYR A 103 12.69 -1.55 -8.63
C TYR A 103 12.65 -1.94 -10.11
N VAL A 104 11.49 -1.78 -10.74
CA VAL A 104 11.31 -2.05 -12.17
C VAL A 104 11.05 -0.73 -12.88
N SER A 105 12.02 -0.27 -13.66
CA SER A 105 11.87 0.82 -14.61
C SER A 105 12.12 0.32 -16.03
N ASN A 106 11.73 1.12 -17.03
CA ASN A 106 12.17 0.87 -18.40
C ASN A 106 13.70 0.85 -18.42
N SER A 107 14.27 -0.34 -18.57
CA SER A 107 15.60 -0.54 -19.11
C SER A 107 15.39 -0.73 -20.60
N ARG A 108 15.80 0.27 -21.38
CA ARG A 108 16.25 0.00 -22.74
C ARG A 108 17.73 -0.32 -22.65
#